data_AF-A0A8J7Y2T6-F1
#
_entry.id   AF-A0A8J7Y2T6-F1
#
_cell.length_a   1.000
_cell.length_b   1.000
_cell.length_c   1.000
_cell.angle_alpha   90.00
_cell.angle_beta   90.00
_cell.angle_gamma   90.00
#
_symmetry.space_group_name_H-M   'P 1'
#
loop_
_entity.id
_entity.type
_entity.pdbx_description
1 polymer ?
#
loop_
_entity_poly.entity_id
_entity_poly.type
_entity_poly.pdbx_seq_one_letter_code
_entity_poly.pdbx_strand_id
1 'polypeptide(L)'
;MQAHVHKEDDSGYRSGRGYSLSEVEKSGLRVSQVRNLGIFIDSRRRTLHEFNVQQLKALVEERQNQLREEAEKAREEELERREEKVSRKKARKEEEKKKAKKEEKKKIEKVEVKKEKPGKPSPDLTEIKGVGKKRAEAFNKAGIFTVDDLIAADTGNLARETQFTEDYIETLKERAKTL
;
A
#
# COMPACT_ATOMS: atom_id res chain seq x y z
N MET A 1 13.20 -9.23 42.45
CA MET A 1 13.01 -8.22 43.52
C MET A 1 13.52 -8.82 44.83
N GLN A 2 14.37 -8.10 45.59
CA GLN A 2 14.77 -8.52 46.94
C GLN A 2 13.71 -8.03 47.92
N ALA A 3 13.13 -8.93 48.73
CA ALA A 3 12.18 -8.56 49.76
C ALA A 3 12.94 -8.23 51.05
N HIS A 4 12.95 -6.97 51.47
CA HIS A 4 13.55 -6.57 52.75
C HIS A 4 12.57 -6.92 53.88
N VAL A 5 12.99 -7.79 54.80
CA VAL A 5 12.10 -8.34 55.85
C VAL A 5 12.73 -8.13 57.22
N HIS A 6 12.01 -7.48 58.12
CA HIS A 6 12.47 -7.19 59.50
C HIS A 6 12.42 -8.40 60.42
N LYS A 7 13.26 -8.36 61.47
CA LYS A 7 13.20 -9.23 62.66
C LYS A 7 13.50 -8.39 63.92
N GLU A 8 12.86 -8.70 65.04
CA GLU A 8 12.89 -7.89 66.30
C GLU A 8 14.06 -8.19 67.26
N ASP A 9 15.03 -9.03 66.88
CA ASP A 9 16.10 -9.43 67.79
C ASP A 9 17.22 -8.35 67.87
N ASP A 10 17.04 -7.35 68.75
CA ASP A 10 17.99 -6.38 69.38
C ASP A 10 19.20 -5.79 68.57
N SER A 11 19.29 -5.97 67.26
CA SER A 11 20.45 -5.56 66.44
C SER A 11 20.10 -4.88 65.10
N GLY A 12 18.84 -4.47 64.91
CA GLY A 12 18.41 -3.68 63.75
C GLY A 12 18.01 -4.47 62.49
N TYR A 13 17.79 -3.74 61.39
CA TYR A 13 17.33 -4.22 60.08
C TYR A 13 18.31 -5.25 59.49
N ARG A 14 17.92 -6.52 59.35
CA ARG A 14 18.63 -7.48 58.49
C ARG A 14 17.86 -7.69 57.20
N SER A 15 18.55 -7.69 56.06
CA SER A 15 17.95 -8.05 54.78
C SER A 15 17.60 -9.55 54.75
N GLY A 16 16.36 -9.88 55.07
CA GLY A 16 15.80 -11.20 54.79
C GLY A 16 15.73 -11.50 53.28
N ARG A 17 15.60 -12.77 52.89
CA ARG A 17 15.46 -13.18 51.48
C ARG A 17 14.00 -13.21 50.99
N GLY A 18 13.03 -13.21 51.91
CA GLY A 18 11.61 -13.40 51.62
C GLY A 18 10.72 -13.34 52.87
N TYR A 19 9.40 -13.26 52.66
CA TYR A 19 8.36 -13.18 53.70
C TYR A 19 8.06 -14.55 54.33
N SER A 20 7.66 -14.57 55.60
CA SER A 20 7.27 -15.82 56.27
C SER A 20 5.91 -16.32 55.78
N LEU A 21 5.60 -17.61 56.02
CA LEU A 21 4.28 -18.15 55.73
C LEU A 21 3.18 -17.44 56.54
N SER A 22 3.44 -17.13 57.81
CA SER A 22 2.50 -16.45 58.70
C SER A 22 2.22 -15.00 58.24
N GLU A 23 3.21 -14.31 57.69
CA GLU A 23 3.05 -12.96 57.14
C GLU A 23 2.19 -12.97 55.88
N VAL A 24 2.44 -13.94 54.98
CA VAL A 24 1.63 -14.14 53.77
C VAL A 24 0.18 -14.47 54.14
N GLU A 25 -0.03 -15.35 55.10
CA GLU A 25 -1.38 -15.72 55.56
C GLU A 25 -2.11 -14.54 56.21
N LYS A 26 -1.45 -13.78 57.11
CA LYS A 26 -2.03 -12.57 57.74
C LYS A 26 -2.31 -11.46 56.73
N SER A 27 -1.60 -11.43 55.60
CA SER A 27 -1.87 -10.49 54.51
C SER A 27 -3.16 -10.81 53.74
N GLY A 28 -3.75 -12.00 53.93
CA GLY A 28 -4.91 -12.48 53.19
C GLY A 28 -4.58 -13.00 51.79
N LEU A 29 -3.30 -13.22 51.49
CA LEU A 29 -2.83 -13.67 50.18
C LEU A 29 -2.56 -15.17 50.18
N ARG A 30 -2.76 -15.79 49.02
CA ARG A 30 -2.35 -17.19 48.82
C ARG A 30 -0.86 -17.26 48.49
N VAL A 31 -0.19 -18.29 48.99
CA VAL A 31 1.22 -18.60 48.69
C VAL A 31 1.47 -18.64 47.17
N SER A 32 0.55 -19.23 46.40
CA SER A 32 0.63 -19.27 44.94
C SER A 32 0.58 -17.89 44.30
N GLN A 33 -0.32 -17.02 44.76
CA GLN A 33 -0.45 -15.65 44.27
C GLN A 33 0.84 -14.84 44.48
N VAL A 34 1.42 -14.93 45.67
CA VAL A 34 2.66 -14.24 46.02
C VAL A 34 3.84 -14.76 45.18
N ARG A 35 3.94 -16.07 44.97
CA ARG A 35 4.96 -16.67 44.09
C ARG A 35 4.81 -16.26 42.63
N ASN A 36 3.58 -16.19 42.11
CA ASN A 36 3.29 -15.76 40.75
C ASN A 36 3.69 -14.30 40.51
N LEU A 37 3.64 -13.47 41.55
CA LEU A 37 4.12 -12.09 41.51
C LEU A 37 5.64 -11.96 41.62
N GLY A 38 6.37 -13.08 41.74
CA GLY A 38 7.83 -13.11 41.85
C GLY A 38 8.37 -12.76 43.23
N ILE A 39 7.52 -12.79 44.26
CA ILE A 39 7.90 -12.50 45.64
C ILE A 39 8.35 -13.80 46.33
N PHE A 40 9.51 -13.76 46.97
CA PHE A 40 10.08 -14.90 47.67
C PHE A 40 9.42 -15.14 49.03
N ILE A 41 9.17 -16.41 49.34
CA ILE A 41 8.60 -16.88 50.60
C ILE A 41 9.63 -17.76 51.30
N ASP A 42 9.93 -17.46 52.55
CA ASP A 42 10.79 -18.25 53.42
C ASP A 42 9.95 -19.16 54.33
N SER A 43 9.73 -20.40 53.88
CA SER A 43 8.90 -21.37 54.58
C SER A 43 9.45 -21.84 55.92
N ARG A 44 10.76 -21.63 56.19
CA ARG A 44 11.39 -22.01 57.45
C ARG A 44 11.13 -20.96 58.55
N ARG A 45 10.74 -19.75 58.17
CA ARG A 45 10.49 -18.66 59.11
C ARG A 45 9.06 -18.74 59.64
N ARG A 46 8.93 -18.65 60.97
CA ARG A 46 7.64 -18.66 61.68
C ARG A 46 7.30 -17.31 62.32
N THR A 47 8.15 -16.30 62.15
CA THR A 47 7.92 -14.96 62.72
C THR A 47 6.82 -14.23 61.96
N LEU A 48 6.15 -13.34 62.66
CA LEU A 48 5.07 -12.53 62.14
C LEU A 48 5.34 -11.09 62.57
N HIS A 49 5.69 -10.24 61.61
CA HIS A 49 5.86 -8.81 61.86
C HIS A 49 4.85 -8.02 61.06
N GLU A 50 4.10 -7.15 61.73
CA GLU A 50 3.01 -6.39 61.10
C GLU A 50 3.52 -5.46 60.01
N PHE A 51 4.69 -4.87 60.21
CA PHE A 51 5.36 -4.06 59.20
C PHE A 51 5.58 -4.83 57.89
N ASN A 52 6.07 -6.07 57.96
CA ASN A 52 6.30 -6.90 56.79
C ASN A 52 4.97 -7.27 56.08
N VAL A 53 3.91 -7.48 56.85
CA VAL A 53 2.56 -7.74 56.31
C VAL A 53 2.06 -6.53 55.51
N GLN A 54 2.21 -5.31 56.03
CA GLN A 54 1.83 -4.09 55.33
C GLN A 54 2.65 -3.88 54.06
N GLN A 55 3.97 -4.07 54.14
CA GLN A 55 4.87 -3.99 52.99
C GLN A 55 4.50 -5.01 51.90
N LEU A 56 4.18 -6.25 52.29
CA LEU A 56 3.75 -7.27 51.34
C LEU A 56 2.47 -6.86 50.60
N LYS A 57 1.49 -6.28 51.30
CA LYS A 57 0.26 -5.79 50.66
C LYS A 57 0.55 -4.69 49.64
N ALA A 58 1.34 -3.68 50.02
CA ALA A 58 1.70 -2.57 49.15
C ALA A 58 2.45 -3.05 47.90
N LEU A 59 3.43 -3.95 48.05
CA LEU A 59 4.18 -4.52 46.92
C LEU A 59 3.29 -5.31 45.96
N VAL A 60 2.32 -6.05 46.51
CA VAL A 60 1.39 -6.84 45.70
C VAL A 60 0.45 -5.95 44.90
N GLU A 61 -0.03 -4.86 45.51
CA GLU A 61 -0.86 -3.86 44.84
C GLU A 61 -0.08 -3.13 43.73
N GLU A 62 1.12 -2.66 44.04
CA GLU A 62 2.01 -2.00 43.07
C GLU A 62 2.30 -2.93 41.88
N ARG A 63 2.61 -4.20 42.15
CA ARG A 63 2.89 -5.17 41.09
C ARG A 63 1.66 -5.46 40.23
N GLN A 64 0.47 -5.51 40.81
CA GLN A 64 -0.77 -5.67 40.06
C GLN A 64 -1.07 -4.48 39.16
N ASN A 65 -0.82 -3.26 39.64
CA ASN A 65 -1.00 -2.04 38.85
C ASN A 65 -0.02 -1.99 37.67
N GLN A 66 1.26 -2.31 37.89
CA GLN A 66 2.24 -2.43 36.80
C GLN A 66 1.78 -3.40 35.72
N LEU A 67 1.30 -4.58 36.10
CA LEU A 67 0.80 -5.58 35.14
C LEU A 67 -0.44 -5.10 34.37
N ARG A 68 -1.32 -4.29 35.01
CA ARG A 68 -2.47 -3.68 34.33
C ARG A 68 -2.02 -2.65 33.31
N GLU A 69 -1.12 -1.74 33.68
CA GLU A 69 -0.59 -0.72 32.77
C GLU A 69 0.16 -1.36 31.58
N GLU A 70 0.97 -2.39 31.83
CA GLU A 70 1.64 -3.16 30.77
C GLU A 70 0.63 -3.82 29.83
N ALA A 71 -0.45 -4.38 30.37
CA ALA A 71 -1.51 -5.00 29.56
C ALA A 71 -2.32 -3.97 28.76
N GLU A 72 -2.58 -2.78 29.31
CA GLU A 72 -3.25 -1.69 28.59
C GLU A 72 -2.39 -1.17 27.45
N LYS A 73 -1.10 -0.91 27.70
CA LYS A 73 -0.13 -0.51 26.66
C LYS A 73 -0.04 -1.56 25.56
N ALA A 74 0.03 -2.84 25.91
CA ALA A 74 0.05 -3.92 24.93
C ALA A 74 -1.22 -3.96 24.06
N ARG A 75 -2.40 -3.68 24.64
CA ARG A 75 -3.67 -3.61 23.90
C ARG A 75 -3.71 -2.40 22.96
N GLU A 76 -3.26 -1.24 23.42
CA GLU A 76 -3.20 -0.02 22.63
C GLU A 76 -2.26 -0.19 21.43
N GLU A 77 -1.05 -0.70 21.65
CA GLU A 77 -0.12 -1.04 20.57
C GLU A 77 -0.71 -2.06 19.58
N GLU A 78 -1.49 -3.05 20.06
CA GLU A 78 -2.14 -4.01 19.17
C GLU A 78 -3.22 -3.36 18.31
N LEU A 79 -4.02 -2.45 18.89
CA LEU A 79 -5.03 -1.69 18.17
C LEU A 79 -4.40 -0.82 17.09
N GLU A 80 -3.34 -0.06 17.41
CA GLU A 80 -2.61 0.75 16.44
C GLU A 80 -2.06 -0.10 15.28
N ARG A 81 -1.44 -1.25 15.59
CA ARG A 81 -0.95 -2.20 14.56
C ARG A 81 -2.08 -2.74 13.69
N ARG A 82 -3.27 -2.97 14.25
CA ARG A 82 -4.45 -3.42 13.49
C ARG A 82 -4.96 -2.31 12.58
N GLU A 83 -5.06 -1.08 13.08
CA GLU A 83 -5.49 0.08 12.30
C GLU A 83 -4.54 0.38 11.13
N GLU A 84 -3.23 0.31 11.37
CA GLU A 84 -2.21 0.50 10.34
C GLU A 84 -2.30 -0.58 9.25
N LYS A 85 -2.53 -1.85 9.63
CA LYS A 85 -2.76 -2.93 8.66
C LYS A 85 -4.01 -2.68 7.82
N VAL A 86 -5.09 -2.18 8.43
CA VAL A 86 -6.34 -1.86 7.74
C VAL A 86 -6.14 -0.71 6.76
N SER A 87 -5.42 0.37 7.15
CA SER A 87 -5.15 1.51 6.28
C SER A 87 -4.29 1.11 5.07
N ARG A 88 -3.22 0.33 5.28
CA ARG A 88 -2.37 -0.21 4.20
C ARG A 88 -3.17 -1.09 3.23
N LYS A 89 -4.08 -1.92 3.73
CA LYS A 89 -4.94 -2.77 2.89
C LYS A 89 -5.95 -1.96 2.07
N LYS A 90 -6.50 -0.88 2.65
CA LYS A 90 -7.37 0.07 1.91
C LYS A 90 -6.61 0.79 0.80
N ALA A 91 -5.41 1.31 1.10
CA ALA A 91 -4.57 1.98 0.11
C ALA A 91 -4.21 1.07 -1.08
N ARG A 92 -3.80 -0.18 -0.81
CA ARG A 92 -3.52 -1.17 -1.87
C ARG A 92 -4.74 -1.44 -2.76
N LYS A 93 -5.93 -1.62 -2.18
CA LYS A 93 -7.17 -1.81 -2.94
C LYS A 93 -7.51 -0.59 -3.80
N GLU A 94 -7.23 0.62 -3.32
CA GLU A 94 -7.49 1.84 -4.07
C GLU A 94 -6.53 2.00 -5.26
N GLU A 95 -5.24 1.68 -5.07
CA GLU A 95 -4.27 1.65 -6.16
C GLU A 95 -4.61 0.62 -7.23
N GLU A 96 -5.01 -0.59 -6.84
CA GLU A 96 -5.46 -1.64 -7.78
C GLU A 96 -6.67 -1.17 -8.60
N LYS A 97 -7.66 -0.54 -7.96
CA LYS A 97 -8.82 0.04 -8.66
C LYS A 97 -8.42 1.16 -9.63
N LYS A 98 -7.46 2.02 -9.26
CA LYS A 98 -6.94 3.09 -10.14
C LYS A 98 -6.20 2.51 -11.35
N LYS A 99 -5.38 1.46 -11.15
CA LYS A 99 -4.68 0.75 -12.23
C LYS A 99 -5.68 0.08 -13.18
N ALA A 100 -6.67 -0.64 -12.67
CA ALA A 100 -7.72 -1.26 -13.47
C ALA A 100 -8.50 -0.23 -14.32
N LYS A 101 -8.92 0.90 -13.74
CA LYS A 101 -9.58 1.98 -14.48
C LYS A 101 -8.69 2.61 -15.56
N LYS A 102 -7.38 2.70 -15.32
CA LYS A 102 -6.42 3.26 -16.30
C LYS A 102 -6.18 2.30 -17.46
N GLU A 103 -6.13 0.99 -17.19
CA GLU A 103 -6.05 -0.03 -18.24
C GLU A 103 -7.35 -0.13 -19.05
N GLU A 104 -8.50 -0.01 -18.41
CA GLU A 104 -9.81 0.01 -19.07
C GLU A 104 -9.96 1.25 -19.96
N LYS A 105 -9.57 2.45 -19.48
CA LYS A 105 -9.51 3.65 -20.32
C LYS A 105 -8.56 3.49 -21.51
N LYS A 106 -7.36 2.93 -21.32
CA LYS A 106 -6.42 2.64 -22.42
C LYS A 106 -6.98 1.63 -23.44
N LYS A 107 -7.82 0.69 -23.01
CA LYS A 107 -8.50 -0.25 -23.90
C LYS A 107 -9.61 0.42 -24.68
N ILE A 108 -10.41 1.29 -24.05
CA ILE A 108 -11.48 2.05 -24.71
C ILE A 108 -10.88 3.04 -25.74
N GLU A 109 -9.80 3.73 -25.40
CA GLU A 109 -9.09 4.65 -26.30
C GLU A 109 -8.46 3.92 -27.51
N LYS A 110 -7.98 2.68 -27.32
CA LYS A 110 -7.52 1.80 -28.42
C LYS A 110 -8.65 1.27 -29.30
N VAL A 111 -9.90 1.27 -28.81
CA VAL A 111 -11.07 0.80 -29.56
C VAL A 111 -11.72 1.97 -30.34
N GLU A 112 -11.67 3.20 -29.83
CA GLU A 112 -12.19 4.38 -30.55
C GLU A 112 -11.32 4.82 -31.73
N VAL A 113 -10.00 4.59 -31.71
CA VAL A 113 -9.13 4.87 -32.88
C VAL A 113 -9.36 3.87 -34.05
N LYS A 114 -10.18 2.83 -33.89
CA LYS A 114 -10.44 1.81 -34.92
C LYS A 114 -11.81 1.88 -35.60
N LYS A 115 -12.59 2.96 -35.40
CA LYS A 115 -13.87 3.14 -36.11
C LYS A 115 -13.83 4.34 -37.05
N GLU A 116 -13.20 4.13 -38.21
CA GLU A 116 -13.45 4.73 -39.53
C GLU A 116 -12.34 4.13 -40.43
N LYS A 117 -12.54 3.30 -41.46
CA LYS A 117 -13.64 3.00 -42.39
C LYS A 117 -13.65 1.48 -42.72
N PRO A 118 -14.79 0.85 -43.03
CA PRO A 118 -14.81 -0.39 -43.79
C PRO A 118 -14.82 -0.04 -45.29
N GLY A 119 -13.69 -0.22 -45.96
CA GLY A 119 -13.56 -0.05 -47.40
C GLY A 119 -12.38 -0.88 -47.87
N LYS A 120 -12.51 -1.53 -49.02
CA LYS A 120 -11.55 -2.47 -49.63
C LYS A 120 -10.11 -1.94 -49.58
N PRO A 121 -9.08 -2.81 -49.54
CA PRO A 121 -7.69 -2.37 -49.65
C PRO A 121 -7.47 -1.73 -51.02
N SER A 122 -7.59 -0.41 -51.10
CA SER A 122 -7.15 0.37 -52.25
C SER A 122 -5.62 0.42 -52.26
N PRO A 123 -4.99 0.48 -53.45
CA PRO A 123 -3.53 0.57 -53.56
C PRO A 123 -2.96 1.75 -52.78
N ASP A 124 -1.75 1.60 -52.24
CA ASP A 124 -1.05 2.69 -51.56
C ASP A 124 -0.56 3.72 -52.59
N LEU A 125 -0.57 5.00 -52.23
CA LEU A 125 -0.10 6.09 -53.10
C LEU A 125 1.32 5.91 -53.63
N THR A 126 2.15 5.12 -52.94
CA THR A 126 3.53 4.79 -53.35
C THR A 126 3.60 3.87 -54.57
N GLU A 127 2.50 3.22 -54.94
CA GLU A 127 2.43 2.37 -56.13
C GLU A 127 2.33 3.18 -57.42
N ILE A 128 1.91 4.45 -57.34
CA ILE A 128 1.88 5.35 -58.49
C ILE A 128 3.31 5.71 -58.90
N LYS A 129 3.68 5.34 -60.13
CA LYS A 129 4.98 5.69 -60.72
C LYS A 129 5.21 7.21 -60.68
N GLY A 130 6.18 7.63 -59.87
CA GLY A 130 6.52 9.04 -59.66
C GLY A 130 6.17 9.58 -58.26
N VAL A 131 5.45 8.82 -57.44
CA VAL A 131 5.14 9.16 -56.05
C VAL A 131 6.01 8.32 -55.11
N GLY A 132 7.12 8.91 -54.65
CA GLY A 132 7.94 8.31 -53.59
C GLY A 132 7.40 8.64 -52.19
N LYS A 133 8.01 8.06 -51.14
CA LYS A 133 7.63 8.25 -49.72
C LYS A 133 7.42 9.72 -49.33
N LYS A 134 8.34 10.60 -49.73
CA LYS A 134 8.26 12.05 -49.45
C LYS A 134 7.03 12.73 -50.05
N ARG A 135 6.62 12.31 -51.25
CA ARG A 135 5.44 12.88 -51.92
C ARG A 135 4.16 12.28 -51.36
N ALA A 136 4.15 10.98 -51.07
CA ALA A 136 3.05 10.33 -50.37
C ALA A 136 2.77 10.99 -49.01
N GLU A 137 3.80 11.36 -48.25
CA GLU A 137 3.63 12.12 -47.00
C GLU A 137 2.99 13.51 -47.19
N ALA A 138 3.27 14.19 -48.31
CA ALA A 138 2.63 15.47 -48.63
C ALA A 138 1.14 15.29 -48.92
N PHE A 139 0.77 14.24 -49.66
CA PHE A 139 -0.64 13.88 -49.91
C PHE A 139 -1.35 13.45 -48.62
N ASN A 140 -0.69 12.68 -47.75
CA ASN A 140 -1.24 12.29 -46.44
C ASN A 140 -1.51 13.51 -45.54
N LYS A 141 -0.65 14.54 -45.61
CA LYS A 141 -0.89 15.81 -44.89
C LYS A 141 -2.08 16.58 -45.44
N ALA A 142 -2.34 16.48 -46.74
CA ALA A 142 -3.53 17.01 -47.41
C ALA A 142 -4.78 16.10 -47.25
N GLY A 143 -4.70 15.06 -46.40
CA GLY A 143 -5.83 14.16 -46.14
C GLY A 143 -6.13 13.15 -47.25
N ILE A 144 -5.23 12.99 -48.22
CA ILE A 144 -5.32 11.97 -49.27
C ILE A 144 -4.45 10.79 -48.89
N PHE A 145 -5.07 9.65 -48.63
CA PHE A 145 -4.35 8.46 -48.16
C PHE A 145 -4.31 7.34 -49.22
N THR A 146 -5.27 7.33 -50.14
CA THR A 146 -5.44 6.25 -51.12
C THR A 146 -5.41 6.76 -52.56
N VAL A 147 -5.16 5.84 -53.51
CA VAL A 147 -5.23 6.15 -54.94
C VAL A 147 -6.62 6.65 -55.35
N ASP A 148 -7.68 6.09 -54.77
CA ASP A 148 -9.06 6.51 -55.05
C ASP A 148 -9.34 7.93 -54.54
N ASP A 149 -8.82 8.28 -53.35
CA ASP A 149 -8.92 9.64 -52.81
C ASP A 149 -8.22 10.64 -53.75
N LEU A 150 -7.09 10.25 -54.35
CA LEU A 150 -6.37 11.10 -55.30
C LEU A 150 -7.18 11.32 -56.59
N ILE A 151 -7.87 10.30 -57.09
CA ILE A 151 -8.71 10.41 -58.30
C ILE A 151 -9.90 11.36 -58.04
N ALA A 152 -10.54 11.23 -56.87
CA ALA A 152 -11.74 11.99 -56.51
C ALA A 152 -11.46 13.44 -56.07
N ALA A 153 -10.25 13.76 -55.61
CA ALA A 153 -9.88 15.08 -55.13
C ALA A 153 -9.96 16.17 -56.22
N ASP A 154 -10.08 17.44 -55.83
CA ASP A 154 -10.01 18.57 -56.76
C ASP A 154 -8.56 18.97 -57.04
N THR A 155 -8.18 19.12 -58.32
CA THR A 155 -6.80 19.38 -58.75
C THR A 155 -6.27 20.72 -58.24
N GLY A 156 -7.09 21.77 -58.30
CA GLY A 156 -6.67 23.12 -57.92
C GLY A 156 -6.45 23.30 -56.42
N ASN A 157 -7.33 22.70 -55.61
CA ASN A 157 -7.19 22.73 -54.15
C ASN A 157 -6.02 21.87 -53.68
N LEU A 158 -5.85 20.68 -54.27
CA LEU A 158 -4.76 19.79 -53.92
C LEU A 158 -3.39 20.35 -54.30
N ALA A 159 -3.28 21.04 -55.44
CA ALA A 159 -2.06 21.72 -55.87
C ALA A 159 -1.57 22.73 -54.83
N ARG A 160 -2.50 23.53 -54.30
CA ARG A 160 -2.21 24.55 -53.28
C ARG A 160 -1.76 23.94 -51.96
N GLU A 161 -2.40 22.87 -51.52
CA GLU A 161 -2.08 22.22 -50.24
C GLU A 161 -0.74 21.46 -50.27
N THR A 162 -0.49 20.75 -51.37
CA THR A 162 0.71 19.90 -51.53
C THR A 162 1.90 20.63 -52.13
N GLN A 163 1.72 21.89 -52.56
CA GLN A 163 2.72 22.69 -53.28
C GLN A 163 3.21 22.02 -54.58
N PHE A 164 2.35 21.22 -55.22
CA PHE A 164 2.61 20.63 -56.53
C PHE A 164 1.91 21.43 -57.63
N THR A 165 2.43 21.34 -58.85
CA THR A 165 1.77 21.94 -60.01
C THR A 165 0.49 21.17 -60.36
N GLU A 166 -0.51 21.87 -60.90
CA GLU A 166 -1.79 21.27 -61.32
C GLU A 166 -1.53 20.18 -62.38
N ASP A 167 -0.70 20.46 -63.37
CA ASP A 167 -0.26 19.51 -64.41
C ASP A 167 0.34 18.22 -63.81
N TYR A 168 1.13 18.35 -62.75
CA TYR A 168 1.74 17.19 -62.10
C TYR A 168 0.69 16.32 -61.43
N ILE A 169 -0.31 16.91 -60.79
CA ILE A 169 -1.41 16.17 -60.16
C ILE A 169 -2.29 15.49 -61.23
N GLU A 170 -2.55 16.15 -62.35
CA GLU A 170 -3.29 15.56 -63.47
C GLU A 170 -2.59 14.33 -64.03
N THR A 171 -1.28 14.43 -64.31
CA THR A 171 -0.49 13.28 -64.78
C THR A 171 -0.44 12.14 -63.76
N LEU A 172 -0.49 12.44 -62.46
CA LEU A 172 -0.61 11.42 -61.41
C LEU A 172 -1.98 10.76 -61.39
N LYS A 173 -3.07 11.52 -61.57
CA LYS A 173 -4.42 10.96 -61.67
C LYS A 173 -4.58 10.06 -62.89
N GLU A 174 -3.96 10.40 -64.01
CA GLU A 174 -3.96 9.53 -65.19
C GLU A 174 -3.25 8.20 -64.91
N ARG A 175 -2.09 8.24 -64.25
CA ARG A 175 -1.37 7.02 -63.85
C ARG A 175 -2.14 6.21 -62.80
N ALA A 176 -2.82 6.89 -61.88
CA ALA A 176 -3.68 6.27 -60.88
C ALA A 176 -4.84 5.50 -61.52
N LYS A 177 -5.44 6.01 -62.60
CA LYS A 177 -6.51 5.31 -63.35
C LYS A 177 -6.03 4.04 -64.08
N THR A 178 -4.72 3.92 -64.33
CA THR A 178 -4.13 2.77 -65.02
C THR A 178 -3.67 1.64 -64.09
N LEU A 179 -3.74 1.86 -62.77
CA LEU A 179 -3.49 0.85 -61.73
C LEU A 179 -4.79 0.10 -61.40
#